data_AF-A0A8T5LZ59-F1
#
_entry.id   AF-A0A8T5LZ59-F1
#
_cell.length_a   1.000
_cell.length_b   1.000
_cell.length_c   1.000
_cell.angle_alpha   90.00
_cell.angle_beta   90.00
_cell.angle_gamma   90.00
#
_symmetry.space_group_name_H-M   'P 1'
#
loop_
_entity.id
_entity.type
_entity.pdbx_description
1 polymer ?
#
loop_
_entity_poly.entity_id
_entity_poly.type
_entity_poly.pdbx_seq_one_letter_code
_entity_poly.pdbx_strand_id
1 'polypeptide(L)'
;MAYTVKKGCPICKSDVSGDRDIKFYCKRCNILYDYNHLNDGRIVTEKPEKVQELKIVREPGYLYFVDKKGDVSRVRMARSRADKGAKKHELVVKVGLKKEKDFLYFVDTDGAVARTPMKRSNKLK
;
A
#
# COMPACT_ATOMS: atom_id res chain seq x y z
N MET A 1 28.87 -3.73 2.65
CA MET A 1 29.05 -3.56 1.18
C MET A 1 28.71 -2.13 0.81
N ALA A 2 29.52 -1.43 0.01
CA ALA A 2 29.20 -0.05 -0.39
C ALA A 2 28.08 -0.04 -1.46
N TYR A 3 26.96 0.61 -1.15
CA TYR A 3 25.80 0.81 -2.02
C TYR A 3 25.66 2.28 -2.41
N THR A 4 25.13 2.53 -3.60
CA THR A 4 24.74 3.88 -4.06
C THR A 4 23.25 3.92 -4.36
N VAL A 5 22.52 4.80 -3.70
CA VAL A 5 21.08 5.02 -3.90
C VAL A 5 20.87 6.25 -4.78
N LYS A 6 20.31 6.04 -5.96
CA LYS A 6 20.03 7.12 -6.92
C LYS A 6 18.91 8.01 -6.42
N LYS A 7 19.12 9.33 -6.48
CA LYS A 7 18.21 10.35 -5.93
C LYS A 7 17.79 10.10 -4.46
N GLY A 8 18.63 9.39 -3.70
CA GLY A 8 18.35 8.97 -2.34
C GLY A 8 18.30 10.11 -1.32
N CYS A 9 18.87 11.28 -1.63
CA CYS A 9 18.86 12.38 -0.68
C CYS A 9 17.46 13.03 -0.58
N PRO A 10 16.85 13.12 0.62
CA PRO A 10 15.55 13.77 0.80
C PRO A 10 15.57 15.27 0.52
N ILE A 11 16.72 15.92 0.68
CA ILE A 11 16.87 17.37 0.55
C ILE A 11 17.24 17.74 -0.89
N CYS A 12 18.40 17.28 -1.37
CA CYS A 12 18.95 17.70 -2.66
C CYS A 12 18.71 16.71 -3.83
N LYS A 13 17.97 15.61 -3.59
CA LYS A 13 17.63 14.57 -4.59
C LYS A 13 18.84 14.05 -5.39
N SER A 14 20.04 14.18 -4.85
CA SER A 14 21.25 13.63 -5.43
C SER A 14 21.47 12.21 -4.95
N ASP A 15 22.40 11.54 -5.61
CA ASP A 15 22.80 10.20 -5.23
C ASP A 15 23.50 10.22 -3.87
N VAL A 16 23.25 9.18 -3.08
CA VAL A 16 23.85 8.98 -1.76
C VAL A 16 24.55 7.64 -1.76
N SER A 17 25.69 7.55 -1.09
CA SER A 17 26.52 6.35 -1.06
C SER A 17 26.76 5.93 0.39
N GLY A 18 26.67 4.64 0.68
CA GLY A 18 26.86 4.12 2.03
C GLY A 18 26.56 2.64 2.15
N ASP A 19 26.52 2.17 3.39
CA ASP A 19 26.18 0.79 3.71
C ASP A 19 24.76 0.70 4.26
N ARG A 20 24.02 -0.38 3.97
CA ARG A 20 22.64 -0.55 4.46
C ARG A 20 22.59 -0.66 5.98
N ASP A 21 23.62 -1.24 6.58
CA ASP A 21 23.70 -1.49 8.01
C ASP A 21 24.40 -0.35 8.79
N ILE A 22 24.97 0.64 8.09
CA ILE A 22 25.70 1.76 8.70
C ILE A 22 24.92 3.04 8.43
N LYS A 23 25.35 3.85 7.44
CA LYS A 23 24.76 5.13 7.05
C LYS A 23 25.07 5.41 5.59
N PHE A 24 24.22 6.23 4.98
CA PHE A 24 24.37 6.78 3.66
C PHE A 24 24.74 8.24 3.71
N TYR A 25 25.84 8.58 3.06
CA TYR A 25 26.34 9.93 2.99
C TYR A 25 25.92 10.60 1.69
N CYS A 26 25.36 11.80 1.82
CA CYS A 26 25.11 12.67 0.68
C CYS A 26 26.22 13.71 0.56
N LYS A 27 27.05 13.59 -0.47
CA LYS A 27 28.13 14.55 -0.76
C LYS A 27 27.64 15.98 -1.01
N ARG A 28 26.43 16.12 -1.57
CA ARG A 28 25.89 17.41 -1.98
C ARG A 28 25.29 18.20 -0.82
N CYS A 29 24.70 17.49 0.13
CA CYS A 29 24.08 18.07 1.32
C CYS A 29 24.97 17.98 2.56
N ASN A 30 26.11 17.26 2.49
CA ASN A 30 27.01 16.96 3.60
C ASN A 30 26.31 16.39 4.84
N ILE A 31 25.37 15.47 4.62
CA ILE A 31 24.54 14.85 5.67
C ILE A 31 24.63 13.33 5.57
N LEU A 32 24.62 12.68 6.73
CA LEU A 32 24.50 11.24 6.90
C LEU A 32 23.04 10.87 7.18
N TYR A 33 22.54 9.86 6.47
CA TYR A 33 21.19 9.32 6.59
C TYR A 33 21.25 7.85 6.98
N ASP A 34 20.34 7.40 7.82
CA ASP A 34 20.06 5.97 7.94
C ASP A 34 19.30 5.49 6.70
N TYR A 35 19.32 4.18 6.41
CA TYR A 35 18.67 3.62 5.22
C TYR A 35 17.19 4.03 5.10
N ASN A 36 16.47 4.08 6.23
CA ASN A 36 15.05 4.45 6.28
C ASN A 36 14.78 5.93 6.00
N HIS A 37 15.80 6.79 6.02
CA HIS A 37 15.69 8.24 5.79
C HIS A 37 16.03 8.64 4.35
N LEU A 38 16.28 7.66 3.47
CA LEU A 38 16.53 7.91 2.07
C LEU A 38 15.23 8.00 1.27
N ASN A 39 15.23 8.90 0.30
CA ASN A 39 14.34 8.86 -0.85
C ASN A 39 14.77 7.70 -1.77
N ASP A 40 14.66 6.47 -1.30
CA ASP A 40 14.62 5.30 -2.18
C ASP A 40 13.48 5.60 -3.15
N GLY A 41 13.79 5.91 -4.41
CA GLY A 41 12.84 6.42 -5.41
C GLY A 41 11.68 5.48 -5.78
N ARG A 42 11.26 4.59 -4.87
CA ARG A 42 10.14 3.63 -4.94
C ARG A 42 9.44 3.33 -3.60
N ILE A 43 9.85 3.87 -2.45
CA ILE A 43 9.13 3.62 -1.18
C ILE A 43 8.67 4.94 -0.56
N VAL A 44 7.60 5.49 -1.13
CA VAL A 44 6.59 6.12 -0.30
C VAL A 44 5.67 4.97 0.09
N THR A 45 5.78 4.45 1.31
CA THR A 45 4.60 3.84 1.93
C THR A 45 3.66 5.00 2.19
N GLU A 46 2.92 5.41 1.17
CA GLU A 46 1.82 6.36 1.35
C GLU A 46 0.88 5.68 2.35
N LYS A 47 0.79 6.28 3.53
CA LYS A 47 -0.18 5.85 4.54
C LYS A 47 -1.54 5.87 3.83
N PRO A 48 -2.31 4.78 3.87
CA PRO A 48 -3.57 4.73 3.15
C PRO A 48 -4.48 5.85 3.66
N GLU A 49 -5.03 6.61 2.73
CA GLU A 49 -5.90 7.74 3.02
C GLU A 49 -7.27 7.20 3.41
N LYS A 50 -7.78 7.57 4.59
CA LYS A 50 -9.13 7.21 5.03
C LYS A 50 -10.14 7.99 4.19
N VAL A 51 -10.93 7.27 3.40
CA VAL A 51 -11.95 7.85 2.51
C VAL A 51 -13.30 7.93 3.21
N GLN A 52 -13.64 6.89 3.97
CA GLN A 52 -14.91 6.80 4.68
C GLN A 52 -14.70 6.10 6.02
N GLU A 53 -15.10 6.77 7.10
CA GLU A 53 -15.19 6.15 8.41
C GLU A 53 -16.42 5.24 8.45
N LEU A 54 -16.16 3.94 8.63
CA LEU A 54 -17.17 2.91 8.84
C LEU A 54 -16.72 2.09 10.04
N LYS A 55 -17.63 1.75 10.95
CA LYS A 55 -17.35 0.93 12.14
C LYS A 55 -17.62 -0.54 11.86
N ILE A 56 -17.04 -1.07 10.78
CA ILE A 56 -17.28 -2.46 10.36
C ILE A 56 -16.46 -3.39 11.25
N VAL A 57 -17.16 -4.24 12.01
CA VAL A 57 -16.53 -5.33 12.75
C VAL A 57 -16.22 -6.48 11.78
N ARG A 58 -14.95 -6.87 11.72
CA ARG A 58 -14.49 -7.93 10.82
C ARG A 58 -14.61 -9.29 11.51
N GLU A 59 -15.34 -10.20 10.88
CA GLU A 59 -15.43 -11.58 11.35
C GLU A 59 -14.25 -12.41 10.85
N PRO A 60 -13.66 -13.27 11.70
CA PRO A 60 -12.58 -14.15 11.28
C PRO A 60 -13.06 -15.14 10.22
N GLY A 61 -12.22 -15.39 9.21
CA GLY A 61 -12.55 -16.29 8.10
C GLY A 61 -13.23 -15.63 6.89
N TYR A 62 -13.48 -14.32 6.94
CA TYR A 62 -14.02 -13.52 5.84
C TYR A 62 -13.04 -12.50 5.29
N LEU A 63 -13.01 -12.37 3.97
CA LEU A 63 -12.32 -11.30 3.24
C LEU A 63 -13.33 -10.17 2.99
N TYR A 64 -12.94 -8.94 3.36
CA TYR A 64 -13.73 -7.73 3.16
C TYR A 64 -13.12 -6.91 2.03
N PHE A 65 -13.95 -6.44 1.10
CA PHE A 65 -13.50 -5.67 -0.06
C PHE A 65 -14.60 -4.74 -0.56
N VAL A 66 -14.21 -3.78 -1.40
CA VAL A 66 -15.15 -2.85 -2.04
C VAL A 66 -15.56 -3.42 -3.40
N ASP A 67 -16.86 -3.56 -3.64
CA ASP A 67 -17.45 -4.09 -4.88
C ASP A 67 -17.36 -3.12 -6.06
N LYS A 68 -17.76 -3.59 -7.25
CA LYS A 68 -17.85 -2.76 -8.47
C LYS A 68 -18.81 -1.58 -8.31
N LYS A 69 -19.84 -1.71 -7.48
CA LYS A 69 -20.80 -0.65 -7.16
C LYS A 69 -20.29 0.37 -6.13
N GLY A 70 -19.12 0.13 -5.53
CA GLY A 70 -18.59 0.98 -4.46
C GLY A 70 -19.11 0.63 -3.07
N ASP A 71 -19.78 -0.50 -2.91
CA ASP A 71 -20.29 -0.99 -1.63
C ASP A 71 -19.28 -1.91 -0.94
N VAL A 72 -19.39 -2.06 0.38
CA VAL A 72 -18.51 -2.98 1.13
C VAL A 72 -19.19 -4.33 1.24
N SER A 73 -18.49 -5.36 0.78
CA SER A 73 -18.96 -6.74 0.76
C SER A 73 -17.93 -7.68 1.39
N ARG A 74 -18.41 -8.84 1.82
CA ARG A 74 -17.58 -9.90 2.42
C ARG A 74 -17.73 -11.22 1.68
N VAL A 75 -16.68 -12.02 1.69
CA VAL A 75 -16.68 -13.38 1.15
C VAL A 75 -15.86 -14.32 2.02
N ARG A 76 -16.29 -15.58 2.17
CA ARG A 76 -15.55 -16.57 2.95
C ARG A 76 -14.19 -16.86 2.30
N MET A 77 -13.10 -16.66 3.03
CA MET A 77 -11.73 -16.86 2.53
C MET A 77 -11.53 -18.26 1.96
N ALA A 78 -10.84 -18.36 0.82
CA ALA A 78 -10.35 -19.64 0.30
C ALA A 78 -9.08 -20.02 1.06
N ARG A 79 -9.05 -21.20 1.70
CA ARG A 79 -7.89 -21.67 2.46
C ARG A 79 -6.99 -22.59 1.64
N SER A 80 -7.56 -23.32 0.68
CA SER A 80 -6.81 -24.16 -0.27
C SER A 80 -6.97 -23.67 -1.71
N ARG A 81 -6.12 -24.16 -2.63
CA ARG A 81 -6.28 -23.90 -4.07
C ARG A 81 -7.57 -24.52 -4.62
N ALA A 82 -8.06 -25.61 -4.04
CA ALA A 82 -9.34 -26.24 -4.40
C ALA A 82 -10.54 -25.37 -3.99
N ASP A 83 -10.40 -24.55 -2.95
CA ASP A 83 -11.44 -23.62 -2.48
C ASP A 83 -11.51 -22.32 -3.31
N LYS A 84 -10.65 -22.17 -4.33
CA LYS A 84 -10.66 -21.01 -5.25
C LYS A 84 -11.78 -21.18 -6.28
N GLY A 85 -13.02 -21.07 -5.82
CA GLY A 85 -14.23 -21.00 -6.65
C GLY A 85 -14.98 -19.69 -6.46
N ALA A 86 -15.94 -19.41 -7.35
CA ALA A 86 -16.83 -18.25 -7.27
C ALA A 86 -17.78 -18.38 -6.07
N LYS A 87 -17.30 -18.03 -4.87
CA LYS A 87 -18.13 -17.94 -3.67
C LYS A 87 -19.03 -16.70 -3.79
N LYS A 88 -20.30 -16.86 -3.41
CA LYS A 88 -21.22 -15.70 -3.29
C LYS A 88 -20.64 -14.74 -2.26
N HIS A 89 -20.56 -13.47 -2.64
CA HIS A 89 -20.23 -12.39 -1.72
C HIS A 89 -21.53 -11.86 -1.12
N GLU A 90 -21.47 -11.46 0.14
CA GLU A 90 -22.57 -10.87 0.88
C GLU A 90 -22.31 -9.37 1.04
N LEU A 91 -23.33 -8.57 0.77
CA LEU A 91 -23.29 -7.12 0.99
C LEU A 91 -23.32 -6.84 2.50
N VAL A 92 -22.33 -6.11 3.01
CA VAL A 92 -22.27 -5.71 4.42
C VAL A 92 -22.88 -4.32 4.59
N VAL A 93 -22.42 -3.34 3.81
CA VAL A 93 -22.87 -1.94 3.89
C VAL A 93 -22.97 -1.34 2.50
N LYS A 94 -24.08 -0.65 2.22
CA LYS A 94 -24.22 0.21 1.04
C LYS A 94 -23.53 1.54 1.30
N VAL A 95 -22.57 1.89 0.46
CA VAL A 95 -21.80 3.15 0.57
C VAL A 95 -21.86 3.94 -0.73
N GLY A 96 -21.84 3.26 -1.88
CA GLY A 96 -21.85 3.93 -3.19
C GLY A 96 -20.57 4.71 -3.51
N LEU A 97 -19.40 4.22 -3.07
CA LEU A 97 -18.12 4.87 -3.33
C LEU A 97 -17.77 4.89 -4.83
N LYS A 98 -17.46 6.08 -5.35
CA LYS A 98 -16.91 6.23 -6.71
C LYS A 98 -15.42 5.93 -6.69
N LYS A 99 -15.03 4.83 -7.35
CA LYS A 99 -13.62 4.42 -7.45
C LYS A 99 -12.89 5.25 -8.50
N GLU A 100 -11.77 5.83 -8.11
CA GLU A 100 -10.83 6.50 -9.02
C GLU A 100 -9.89 5.47 -9.67
N LYS A 101 -9.50 5.72 -10.94
CA LYS A 101 -8.78 4.75 -11.79
C LYS A 101 -7.34 4.45 -11.35
N ASP A 102 -6.76 5.30 -10.51
CA ASP A 102 -5.36 5.17 -10.07
C ASP A 102 -5.23 4.74 -8.60
N PHE A 103 -6.34 4.41 -7.95
CA PHE A 103 -6.38 4.03 -6.54
C PHE A 103 -6.91 2.62 -6.31
N LEU A 104 -6.29 1.94 -5.35
CA LEU A 104 -6.79 0.71 -4.77
C LEU A 104 -7.57 1.04 -3.50
N TYR A 105 -8.80 0.52 -3.40
CA TYR A 105 -9.67 0.70 -2.23
C TYR A 105 -9.76 -0.59 -1.43
N PHE A 106 -9.62 -0.49 -0.11
CA PHE A 106 -9.71 -1.63 0.80
C PHE A 106 -10.30 -1.21 2.14
N VAL A 107 -10.72 -2.22 2.93
CA VAL A 107 -11.19 -2.02 4.29
C VAL A 107 -10.00 -2.23 5.24
N ASP A 108 -9.74 -1.26 6.10
CA ASP A 108 -8.66 -1.31 7.08
C ASP A 108 -9.03 -2.19 8.30
N THR A 109 -8.10 -2.32 9.24
CA THR A 109 -8.30 -3.03 10.52
C THR A 109 -9.36 -2.35 11.39
N ASP A 110 -9.42 -1.01 11.35
CA ASP A 110 -10.43 -0.21 12.05
C ASP A 110 -11.86 -0.36 11.46
N GLY A 111 -12.01 -1.08 10.34
CA GLY A 111 -13.28 -1.20 9.63
C GLY A 111 -13.61 -0.04 8.69
N ALA A 112 -12.75 0.98 8.63
CA ALA A 112 -12.87 2.12 7.71
C ALA A 112 -12.46 1.73 6.27
N VAL A 113 -13.00 2.44 5.28
CA VAL A 113 -12.55 2.30 3.88
C VAL A 113 -11.43 3.28 3.62
N ALA A 114 -10.30 2.75 3.16
CA ALA A 114 -9.11 3.53 2.82
C ALA A 114 -8.69 3.29 1.37
N ARG A 115 -7.91 4.23 0.83
CA ARG A 115 -7.35 4.15 -0.52
C ARG A 115 -5.83 4.35 -0.52
N THR A 116 -5.17 3.76 -1.51
CA THR A 116 -3.74 3.95 -1.79
C THR A 116 -3.53 4.03 -3.30
N PRO A 117 -2.55 4.79 -3.82
CA PRO A 117 -2.25 4.73 -5.24
C PRO A 117 -1.83 3.31 -5.64
N MET A 118 -2.32 2.89 -6.78
CA MET A 118 -2.12 1.53 -7.28
C MET A 118 -0.67 1.36 -7.76
N LYS A 119 0.11 0.51 -7.08
CA LYS A 119 1.44 0.10 -7.57
C LYS A 119 1.26 -0.78 -8.82
N ARG A 120 1.34 -0.17 -10.00
CA ARG A 120 1.37 -0.91 -11.26
C ARG A 120 2.69 -1.69 -11.32
N SER A 121 2.63 -3.02 -11.28
CA SER A 121 3.81 -3.84 -11.55
C SER A 121 4.15 -3.70 -13.03
N ASN A 122 5.13 -2.87 -13.38
CA ASN A 122 5.77 -2.97 -14.67
C ASN A 122 6.52 -4.30 -14.69
N LYS A 123 5.87 -5.37 -15.18
CA LYS A 123 6.62 -6.51 -15.71
C LYS A 123 7.39 -5.94 -16.90
N LEU A 124 8.69 -5.74 -16.73
CA LEU A 124 9.60 -5.59 -17.87
C LEU A 124 9.32 -6.79 -18.78
N LYS A 125 8.85 -6.50 -20.00
CA LYS A 125 8.78 -7.48 -21.09
C LYS A 125 10.19 -7.79 -21.55
#